data_AF-A0A327ZPY5-F1
#
_entry.id   AF-A0A327ZPY5-F1
#
_cell.length_a   1.000
_cell.length_b   1.000
_cell.length_c   1.000
_cell.angle_alpha   90.00
_cell.angle_beta   90.00
_cell.angle_gamma   90.00
#
_symmetry.space_group_name_H-M   'P 1'
#
loop_
_entity.id
_entity.type
_entity.pdbx_description
1 polymer ?
#
loop_
_entity_poly.entity_id
_entity_poly.type
_entity_poly.pdbx_seq_one_letter_code
_entity_poly.pdbx_strand_id
1 'polypeptide(L)'
;MLYRSKKQFIKETALDIIENLSEEQKNSLISNPNPSHYHFTLGIYIRNKYIYKNQLKFHYNHADHLSYEIIDSVLARIVPKYKKGQHRSFLKMI
;
A
#
# COMPACT_ATOMS: atom_id res chain seq x y z
N MET A 1 9.29 -4.44 14.25
CA MET A 1 10.38 -4.21 13.27
C MET A 1 10.83 -2.75 13.34
N LEU A 2 12.12 -2.48 13.24
CA LEU A 2 12.69 -1.13 13.18
C LEU A 2 12.95 -0.75 11.72
N TYR A 3 12.04 0.01 11.11
CA TYR A 3 12.20 0.44 9.73
C TYR A 3 13.03 1.73 9.65
N ARG A 4 14.20 1.65 9.02
CA ARG A 4 15.14 2.78 8.91
C ARG A 4 14.91 3.66 7.67
N SER A 5 14.10 3.21 6.71
CA SER A 5 13.74 4.02 5.55
C SER A 5 12.30 3.78 5.09
N LYS A 6 11.65 4.83 4.57
CA LYS A 6 10.31 4.77 3.99
C LYS A 6 10.22 3.74 2.86
N LYS A 7 11.22 3.70 1.97
CA LYS A 7 11.28 2.77 0.83
C LYS A 7 11.34 1.31 1.29
N GLN A 8 12.17 1.02 2.30
CA GLN A 8 12.29 -0.33 2.87
C GLN A 8 10.98 -0.73 3.55
N PHE A 9 10.40 0.15 4.36
CA PHE A 9 9.10 -0.09 4.99
C PHE A 9 8.01 -0.44 3.99
N ILE A 10 7.86 0.35 2.92
CA ILE A 10 6.88 0.10 1.86
C ILE A 10 7.14 -1.25 1.18
N LYS A 11 8.40 -1.58 0.90
CA LYS A 11 8.78 -2.85 0.26
C LYS A 11 8.41 -4.04 1.15
N GLU A 12 8.85 -4.03 2.40
CA GLU A 12 8.66 -5.14 3.35
C GLU A 12 7.18 -5.31 3.71
N THR A 13 6.48 -4.22 3.97
CA THR A 13 5.03 -4.27 4.25
C THR A 13 4.25 -4.78 3.04
N ALA A 14 4.59 -4.38 1.82
CA ALA A 14 3.93 -4.88 0.62
C ALA A 14 4.16 -6.39 0.42
N LEU A 15 5.37 -6.89 0.70
CA LEU A 15 5.66 -8.33 0.62
C LEU A 15 4.87 -9.12 1.66
N ASP A 16 4.88 -8.68 2.92
CA ASP A 16 4.10 -9.32 3.99
C ASP A 16 2.60 -9.35 3.67
N ILE A 17 2.05 -8.27 3.08
CA ILE A 17 0.66 -8.29 2.62
C ILE A 17 0.46 -9.38 1.57
N ILE A 18 1.29 -9.40 0.51
CA ILE A 18 1.15 -10.37 -0.59
C ILE A 18 1.23 -11.82 -0.11
N GLU A 19 2.13 -12.11 0.83
CA GLU A 19 2.30 -13.43 1.44
C GLU A 19 1.06 -13.86 2.24
N ASN A 20 0.32 -12.91 2.83
CA ASN A 20 -0.87 -13.16 3.63
C ASN A 20 -2.19 -13.02 2.87
N LEU A 21 -2.17 -12.66 1.57
CA LEU A 21 -3.38 -12.60 0.75
C LEU A 21 -3.80 -14.00 0.31
N SER A 22 -5.11 -14.29 0.38
CA SER A 22 -5.68 -15.46 -0.30
C SER A 22 -5.64 -15.28 -1.82
N GLU A 23 -5.71 -16.39 -2.56
CA GLU A 23 -5.78 -16.34 -4.03
C GLU A 23 -7.00 -15.55 -4.54
N GLU A 24 -8.14 -15.62 -3.84
CA GLU A 24 -9.32 -14.81 -4.15
C GLU A 24 -9.04 -13.31 -4.01
N GLN A 25 -8.38 -12.91 -2.92
CA GLN A 25 -8.02 -11.50 -2.70
C GLN A 25 -7.00 -11.01 -3.74
N LYS A 26 -6.02 -11.84 -4.11
CA LYS A 26 -5.06 -11.53 -5.18
C LYS A 26 -5.80 -11.34 -6.51
N ASN A 27 -6.71 -12.23 -6.86
CA ASN A 27 -7.52 -12.13 -8.08
C ASN A 27 -8.39 -10.87 -8.11
N SER A 28 -8.97 -10.49 -6.96
CA SER A 28 -9.72 -9.24 -6.82
C SER A 28 -8.85 -7.99 -7.04
N LEU A 29 -7.62 -7.99 -6.54
CA LEU A 29 -6.67 -6.89 -6.77
C LEU A 29 -6.19 -6.83 -8.22
N ILE A 30 -6.00 -7.98 -8.87
CA ILE A 30 -5.59 -8.06 -10.28
C ILE A 30 -6.72 -7.60 -11.20
N SER A 31 -7.97 -7.93 -10.91
CA SER A 31 -9.12 -7.58 -11.75
C SER A 31 -9.50 -6.10 -11.67
N ASN A 32 -9.18 -5.41 -10.56
CA ASN A 32 -9.48 -3.99 -10.36
C ASN A 32 -8.30 -3.25 -9.72
N PRO A 33 -7.17 -3.04 -10.44
CA PRO A 33 -5.94 -2.51 -9.85
C PRO A 33 -5.97 -0.99 -9.62
N ASN A 34 -6.96 -0.49 -8.89
CA ASN A 34 -7.09 0.91 -8.51
C ASN A 34 -6.84 1.08 -7.00
N PRO A 35 -5.69 1.63 -6.57
CA PRO A 35 -5.37 1.82 -5.16
C PRO A 35 -6.46 2.57 -4.38
N SER A 36 -7.11 3.54 -5.02
CA SER A 36 -8.14 4.37 -4.39
C SER A 36 -9.38 3.56 -3.98
N HIS A 37 -9.73 2.51 -4.75
CA HIS A 37 -10.85 1.62 -4.42
C HIS A 37 -10.58 0.82 -3.13
N TYR A 38 -9.31 0.62 -2.77
CA TYR A 38 -8.92 -0.14 -1.59
C TYR A 38 -8.60 0.75 -0.38
N HIS A 39 -8.83 2.06 -0.46
CA HIS A 39 -8.52 3.01 0.63
C HIS A 39 -9.27 2.67 1.94
N PHE A 40 -10.56 2.35 1.84
CA PHE A 40 -11.41 2.06 3.00
C PHE A 40 -11.35 0.60 3.45
N THR A 41 -10.77 -0.30 2.66
CA THR A 41 -10.59 -1.71 3.03
C THR A 41 -9.14 -1.97 3.39
N LEU A 42 -8.31 -2.29 2.39
CA LEU A 42 -6.90 -2.59 2.56
C LEU A 42 -6.13 -1.43 3.21
N GLY A 43 -6.50 -0.17 2.89
CA GLY A 43 -5.90 1.01 3.48
C GLY A 43 -6.17 1.16 4.98
N ILE A 44 -7.37 0.84 5.47
CA ILE A 44 -7.65 0.83 6.93
C ILE A 44 -6.83 -0.26 7.61
N TYR A 45 -6.81 -1.47 7.04
CA TYR A 45 -5.99 -2.58 7.54
C TYR A 45 -4.51 -2.20 7.62
N ILE A 46 -3.95 -1.60 6.56
CA ILE A 46 -2.55 -1.16 6.51
C ILE A 46 -2.25 -0.15 7.61
N ARG A 47 -3.10 0.89 7.72
CA ARG A 47 -2.94 1.94 8.73
C ARG A 47 -2.92 1.36 10.14
N ASN A 48 -3.89 0.51 10.47
CA ASN A 48 -4.02 -0.07 11.80
C ASN A 48 -2.93 -1.10 12.13
N LYS A 49 -2.54 -1.96 11.18
CA LYS A 49 -1.59 -3.04 11.46
C LYS A 49 -0.13 -2.60 11.34
N TYR A 50 0.20 -1.77 10.36
CA TYR A 50 1.60 -1.46 10.02
C TYR A 50 2.02 -0.02 10.31
N ILE A 51 1.11 0.96 10.29
CA ILE A 51 1.48 2.37 10.48
C ILE A 51 1.32 2.76 11.94
N TYR A 52 0.11 2.70 12.50
CA TYR A 52 -0.17 3.19 13.85
C TYR A 52 0.46 2.34 14.96
N LYS A 53 0.66 1.05 14.72
CA LYS A 53 1.26 0.12 15.70
C LYS A 53 2.79 0.10 15.68
N ASN A 54 3.45 0.74 14.71
CA ASN A 54 4.90 0.72 14.58
C ASN A 54 5.53 2.08 14.83
N GLN A 55 6.69 2.08 15.46
CA GLN A 55 7.53 3.28 15.55
C GLN A 55 8.30 3.48 14.24
N LEU A 56 7.75 4.30 13.35
CA LEU A 56 8.37 4.65 12.07
C LEU A 56 9.38 5.78 12.29
N LYS A 57 10.68 5.50 12.10
CA LYS A 57 11.77 6.48 12.27
C LYS A 57 12.10 7.26 10.99
N PHE A 58 11.13 7.42 10.11
CA PHE A 58 11.26 8.16 8.86
C PHE A 58 10.09 9.13 8.70
N HIS A 59 10.30 10.23 7.98
CA HIS A 59 9.25 11.19 7.71
C HIS A 59 8.25 10.65 6.67
N TYR A 60 6.97 10.84 6.94
CA TYR A 60 5.87 10.60 6.00
C TYR A 60 4.76 11.61 6.27
N ASN A 61 4.07 12.07 5.22
CA ASN A 61 3.08 13.15 5.32
C ASN A 61 1.90 12.75 6.21
N HIS A 62 1.16 11.71 5.80
CA HIS A 62 -0.01 11.19 6.49
C HIS A 62 -0.08 9.67 6.31
N ALA A 63 -0.70 8.99 7.28
CA ALA A 63 -0.91 7.54 7.23
C ALA A 63 -1.71 7.11 5.99
N ASP A 64 -2.63 7.96 5.53
CA ASP A 64 -3.44 7.76 4.33
C ASP A 64 -2.56 7.74 3.08
N HIS A 65 -1.67 8.71 2.95
CA HIS A 65 -0.72 8.74 1.84
C HIS A 65 0.26 7.56 1.89
N LEU A 66 0.76 7.22 3.08
CA LEU A 66 1.70 6.10 3.24
C LEU A 66 1.04 4.74 2.94
N SER A 67 -0.21 4.54 3.39
CA SER A 67 -0.98 3.33 3.08
C SER A 67 -1.30 3.22 1.58
N TYR A 68 -1.60 4.35 0.92
CA TYR A 68 -1.76 4.38 -0.52
C TYR A 68 -0.47 3.96 -1.25
N GLU A 69 0.70 4.47 -0.84
CA GLU A 69 1.99 4.08 -1.42
C GLU A 69 2.31 2.59 -1.22
N ILE A 70 1.83 2.00 -0.11
CA ILE A 70 1.91 0.55 0.13
C ILE A 70 0.99 -0.22 -0.83
N ILE A 71 -0.26 0.19 -1.00
CA ILE A 71 -1.21 -0.44 -1.93
C ILE A 71 -0.68 -0.37 -3.37
N ASP A 72 -0.20 0.79 -3.81
CA ASP A 72 0.46 0.99 -5.11
C ASP A 72 1.69 0.07 -5.27
N SER A 73 2.40 -0.22 -4.17
CA SER A 73 3.52 -1.17 -4.16
C SER A 73 3.10 -2.63 -4.23
N VAL A 74 1.95 -2.99 -3.64
CA VAL A 74 1.31 -4.32 -3.76
C VAL A 74 0.88 -4.56 -5.19
N LEU A 75 0.10 -3.64 -5.78
CA LEU A 75 -0.40 -3.76 -7.16
C LEU A 75 0.75 -3.87 -8.17
N ALA A 76 1.80 -3.07 -8.02
CA ALA A 76 2.98 -3.13 -8.87
C ALA A 76 3.74 -4.47 -8.83
N ARG A 77 3.49 -5.32 -7.82
CA ARG A 77 4.12 -6.65 -7.70
C ARG A 77 3.27 -7.76 -8.25
N ILE A 78 1.95 -7.65 -8.14
CA ILE A 78 1.02 -8.72 -8.51
C ILE A 78 0.40 -8.52 -9.90
N VAL A 79 0.35 -7.29 -10.41
CA VAL A 79 -0.28 -6.98 -11.70
C VAL A 79 0.79 -6.71 -12.77
N PRO A 80 0.91 -7.59 -13.77
CA PRO A 80 1.81 -7.35 -14.91
C PRO A 80 1.46 -6.02 -15.60
N LYS A 81 2.48 -5.21 -15.89
CA LYS A 81 2.37 -3.88 -16.55
C LYS A 81 1.73 -2.75 -15.71
N TYR A 82 1.44 -2.98 -14.43
CA TYR A 82 1.03 -1.89 -13.54
C TYR A 82 2.19 -0.90 -13.33
N LYS A 83 1.97 0.38 -13.67
CA LYS A 83 2.96 1.44 -13.38
C LYS A 83 2.53 2.18 -12.13
N LYS A 84 3.46 2.27 -11.17
CA LYS A 84 3.26 3.02 -9.93
C LYS A 84 2.87 4.47 -10.20
N GLY A 85 1.96 4.98 -9.39
CA GLY A 85 1.60 6.41 -9.39
C GLY A 85 0.71 6.88 -10.54
N GLN A 86 0.13 5.97 -11.34
CA GLN A 86 -0.85 6.31 -12.39
C GLN A 86 -2.09 7.07 -11.86
N HIS A 87 -2.38 6.96 -10.56
CA HIS A 87 -3.55 7.56 -9.93
C HIS A 87 -3.24 8.81 -9.08
N ARG A 88 -2.01 9.35 -9.13
CA ARG A 88 -1.61 10.57 -8.39
C ARG A 88 -2.36 11.84 -8.83
N SER A 89 -3.09 11.81 -9.95
CA SER A 89 -3.86 12.95 -10.44
C SER A 89 -5.07 13.31 -9.57
N PHE A 90 -5.60 12.38 -8.76
CA PHE A 90 -6.80 12.63 -7.94
C PHE A 90 -6.51 13.27 -6.57
N LEU A 91 -5.29 13.15 -6.04
CA LEU A 91 -4.94 13.68 -4.71
C LEU A 91 -4.45 15.14 -4.73
N LYS A 92 -4.44 15.81 -5.89
CA LYS A 92 -4.15 17.25 -6.00
C LYS A 92 -5.40 18.14 -5.98
N MET A 93 -6.59 17.56 -5.74
CA MET A 93 -7.89 18.25 -5.82
C MET A 93 -8.66 18.29 -4.49
N ILE A 94 -7.99 18.12 -3.36
CA ILE A 94 -8.58 18.33 -2.02
C ILE A 94 -7.63 19.20 -1.21
#